data_AF-A0A524M731-F1
#
_entry.id   AF-A0A524M731-F1
#
_cell.length_a   1.000
_cell.length_b   1.000
_cell.length_c   1.000
_cell.angle_alpha   90.00
_cell.angle_beta   90.00
_cell.angle_gamma   90.00
#
_symmetry.space_group_name_H-M   'P 1'
#
loop_
_entity.id
_entity.type
_entity.pdbx_description
1 polymer ?
#
loop_
_entity_poly.entity_id
_entity_poly.type
_entity_poly.pdbx_seq_one_letter_code
_entity_poly.pdbx_strand_id
1 'polypeptide(L)'
;MTSGSQFIKYLSIETAGGATWHPDGKRIAFVSNSSGHYQIYTCEISRGVTFDRKQLTTETDRCTDPWYLSDGTLIFTRDRGGDENFQFGLIDEEDNLHWLTEDLEVKHRIGYI
;
A
#
# COMPACT_ATOMS: atom_id res chain seq x y z
N MET A 1 23.34 29.08 2.72
CA MET A 1 21.90 28.86 2.50
C MET A 1 21.54 27.45 2.98
N THR A 2 21.50 27.21 4.30
CA THR A 2 21.40 25.84 4.82
C THR A 2 20.77 25.84 6.22
N SER A 3 19.46 26.04 6.29
CA SER A 3 18.68 25.78 7.51
C SER A 3 17.27 25.25 7.19
N GLY A 4 16.65 25.71 6.10
CA GLY A 4 15.32 25.23 5.68
C GLY A 4 15.25 23.74 5.31
N SER A 5 16.30 23.16 4.71
CA SER A 5 16.31 21.75 4.31
C SER A 5 16.26 20.78 5.50
N GLN A 6 16.87 21.13 6.63
CA GLN A 6 16.90 20.28 7.82
C GLN A 6 15.55 20.28 8.54
N PHE A 7 14.81 21.40 8.49
CA PHE A 7 13.48 21.55 9.10
C PHE A 7 12.38 20.79 8.34
N ILE A 8 12.43 20.79 7.00
CA ILE A 8 11.47 20.00 6.18
C ILE A 8 11.56 18.51 6.51
N LYS A 9 12.75 17.97 6.79
CA LYS A 9 12.92 16.56 7.20
C LYS A 9 12.17 16.21 8.50
N TYR A 10 11.95 17.18 9.39
CA TYR A 10 11.13 16.98 10.60
C TYR A 10 9.62 17.09 10.34
N LEU A 11 9.22 17.74 9.23
CA LEU A 11 7.81 17.87 8.82
C LEU A 11 7.36 16.77 7.84
N SER A 12 8.28 16.12 7.12
CA SER A 12 8.00 15.11 6.11
C SER A 12 8.49 13.72 6.55
N ILE A 13 7.93 13.20 7.64
CA ILE A 13 8.18 11.82 8.04
C ILE A 13 7.35 10.90 7.14
N GLU A 14 8.04 10.26 6.20
CA GLU A 14 7.49 9.14 5.47
C GLU A 14 7.51 7.89 6.37
N THR A 15 6.39 7.18 6.43
CA THR A 15 6.25 5.88 7.05
C THR A 15 5.99 4.85 5.97
N ALA A 16 6.74 3.74 6.02
CA ALA A 16 6.53 2.58 5.18
C ALA A 16 6.55 1.31 6.03
N GLY A 17 5.64 0.37 5.77
CA GLY A 17 5.49 -0.85 6.57
C GLY A 17 4.44 -1.81 6.03
N GLY A 18 4.07 -2.81 6.83
CA GLY A 18 3.03 -3.78 6.46
C GLY A 18 3.34 -4.54 5.17
N ALA A 19 4.59 -4.98 5.01
CA ALA A 19 5.03 -5.59 3.76
C ALA A 19 4.60 -7.05 3.63
N THR A 20 4.28 -7.47 2.41
CA THR A 20 4.04 -8.86 2.01
C THR A 20 4.92 -9.23 0.83
N TRP A 21 5.41 -10.47 0.80
CA TRP A 21 6.16 -11.00 -0.33
C TRP A 21 5.23 -11.44 -1.44
N HIS A 22 5.58 -11.07 -2.67
CA HIS A 22 5.00 -11.70 -3.85
C HIS A 22 5.50 -13.16 -3.95
N PRO A 23 4.69 -14.11 -4.47
CA PRO A 23 5.06 -15.53 -4.59
C PRO A 23 6.38 -15.83 -5.33
N ASP A 24 6.81 -14.95 -6.24
CA ASP A 24 8.09 -15.06 -6.96
C ASP A 24 9.33 -14.84 -6.07
N GLY A 25 9.16 -14.35 -4.84
CA GLY A 25 10.25 -14.05 -3.91
C GLY A 25 11.16 -12.88 -4.34
N LYS A 26 10.76 -12.14 -5.37
CA LYS A 26 11.51 -11.03 -5.97
C LYS A 26 10.79 -9.70 -5.84
N ARG A 27 9.49 -9.67 -5.51
CA ARG A 27 8.74 -8.44 -5.27
C ARG A 27 8.18 -8.40 -3.86
N ILE A 28 8.03 -7.21 -3.30
CA ILE A 28 7.23 -6.96 -2.11
C ILE A 28 6.18 -5.90 -2.41
N ALA A 29 5.01 -6.04 -1.80
CA ALA A 29 4.05 -4.95 -1.66
C ALA A 29 4.14 -4.42 -0.23
N PHE A 30 3.94 -3.12 -0.05
CA PHE A 30 3.99 -2.46 1.25
C PHE A 30 3.13 -1.22 1.24
N VAL A 31 2.80 -0.73 2.43
CA VAL A 31 2.05 0.51 2.62
C VAL A 31 3.04 1.66 2.83
N SER A 32 2.83 2.79 2.15
CA SER A 32 3.61 4.02 2.37
C SER A 32 2.73 5.26 2.32
N ASN A 33 3.04 6.27 3.14
CA ASN A 33 2.37 7.59 3.10
C ASN A 33 3.12 8.62 2.24
N SER A 34 4.06 8.19 1.41
CA SER A 34 4.92 9.06 0.59
C SER A 34 4.17 9.99 -0.37
N SER A 35 2.95 9.64 -0.78
CA SER A 35 2.09 10.50 -1.60
C SER A 35 1.09 11.33 -0.80
N GLY A 36 1.22 11.39 0.53
CA GLY A 36 0.39 12.20 1.43
C GLY A 36 -0.51 11.40 2.38
N HIS A 37 -1.00 10.24 1.93
CA HIS A 37 -1.78 9.29 2.72
C HIS A 37 -1.31 7.87 2.43
N TYR A 38 -1.64 6.92 3.31
CA TYR A 38 -1.23 5.52 3.13
C TYR A 38 -1.81 4.94 1.84
N GLN A 39 -0.93 4.51 0.96
CA GLN A 39 -1.26 3.84 -0.31
C GLN A 39 -0.42 2.57 -0.44
N ILE A 40 -0.82 1.68 -1.34
CA ILE A 40 -0.10 0.46 -1.65
C ILE A 40 1.00 0.76 -2.68
N TYR A 41 2.20 0.27 -2.41
CA TYR A 41 3.37 0.34 -3.27
C TYR A 41 3.94 -1.05 -3.48
N THR A 42 4.68 -1.22 -4.57
CA THR A 42 5.47 -2.43 -4.84
C THR A 42 6.90 -2.06 -5.22
N CYS A 43 7.83 -2.95 -4.95
CA CYS A 43 9.18 -2.87 -5.49
C CYS A 43 9.76 -4.27 -5.74
N GLU A 44 10.64 -4.35 -6.74
CA GLU A 44 11.51 -5.51 -6.87
C GLU A 44 12.57 -5.51 -5.76
N ILE A 45 13.09 -6.68 -5.40
CA ILE A 45 14.14 -6.86 -4.40
C ILE A 45 15.35 -7.53 -5.06
N SER A 46 16.41 -6.77 -5.24
CA SER A 46 17.78 -7.23 -5.52
C SER A 46 18.67 -7.07 -4.28
N ARG A 47 19.67 -7.94 -4.11
CA ARG A 47 20.55 -7.86 -2.93
C ARG A 47 21.38 -6.57 -2.95
N GLY A 48 20.98 -5.56 -2.17
CA GLY A 48 21.83 -4.46 -1.75
C GLY A 48 21.68 -3.11 -2.47
N VAL A 49 20.58 -2.83 -3.19
CA VAL A 49 20.37 -1.53 -3.84
C VAL A 49 18.96 -1.00 -3.53
N THR A 50 18.87 0.32 -3.30
CA THR A 50 17.63 1.07 -3.07
C THR A 50 16.73 1.00 -4.32
N PHE A 51 15.44 0.69 -4.12
CA PHE A 51 14.52 0.40 -5.23
C PHE A 51 13.76 1.62 -5.74
N ASP A 52 13.57 1.63 -7.06
CA ASP A 52 12.48 2.36 -7.69
C ASP A 52 11.17 1.69 -7.26
N ARG A 53 10.40 2.37 -6.42
CA ARG A 53 9.10 1.87 -5.94
C ARG A 53 8.03 2.34 -6.92
N LYS A 54 7.09 1.44 -7.22
CA LYS A 54 5.89 1.76 -7.99
C LYS A 54 4.72 1.94 -7.04
N GLN A 55 4.00 3.04 -7.18
CA GLN A 55 2.71 3.24 -6.50
C GLN A 55 1.63 2.44 -7.23
N LEU A 56 0.90 1.59 -6.51
CA LEU A 56 -0.15 0.74 -7.06
C LEU A 56 -1.55 1.32 -6.85
N THR A 57 -1.76 2.12 -5.80
CA THR A 57 -3.04 2.79 -5.54
C THR A 57 -2.86 4.30 -5.44
N THR A 58 -3.82 5.06 -5.97
CA THR A 58 -3.82 6.54 -5.96
C THR A 58 -5.14 7.09 -5.39
N GLU A 59 -5.66 6.41 -4.37
CA GLU A 59 -6.94 6.75 -3.77
C GLU A 59 -6.84 8.02 -2.92
N THR A 60 -7.97 8.70 -2.73
CA THR A 60 -8.06 9.80 -1.76
C THR A 60 -8.00 9.31 -0.32
N ASP A 61 -8.51 8.09 -0.11
CA ASP A 61 -8.57 7.43 1.19
C ASP A 61 -7.41 6.44 1.38
N ARG A 62 -7.12 6.09 2.63
CA ARG A 62 -6.01 5.17 2.94
C ARG A 62 -6.28 3.76 2.41
N CYS A 63 -5.27 3.17 1.80
CA CYS A 63 -5.20 1.75 1.46
C CYS A 63 -4.17 1.05 2.36
N THR A 64 -4.53 -0.11 2.90
CA THR A 64 -3.78 -0.84 3.94
C THR A 64 -3.87 -2.36 3.74
N ASP A 65 -3.20 -3.11 4.63
CA ASP A 65 -3.24 -4.58 4.72
C ASP A 65 -3.03 -5.34 3.39
N PRO A 66 -1.94 -5.05 2.64
CA PRO A 66 -1.66 -5.77 1.40
C PRO A 66 -1.34 -7.24 1.69
N TRP A 67 -1.88 -8.12 0.86
CA TRP A 67 -1.66 -9.56 0.95
C TRP A 67 -1.60 -10.18 -0.44
N TYR A 68 -0.44 -10.72 -0.81
CA TYR A 68 -0.34 -11.46 -2.07
C TYR A 68 -0.95 -12.85 -1.94
N LEU A 69 -1.75 -13.22 -2.93
CA LEU A 69 -2.22 -14.58 -3.15
C LEU A 69 -1.16 -15.40 -3.90
N SER A 70 -1.31 -16.72 -3.91
CA SER A 70 -0.34 -17.63 -4.55
C SER A 70 -0.24 -17.47 -6.06
N ASP A 71 -1.25 -16.87 -6.70
CA ASP A 71 -1.29 -16.61 -8.15
C ASP A 71 -0.65 -15.27 -8.55
N GLY A 72 -0.19 -14.47 -7.57
CA GLY A 72 0.40 -13.15 -7.80
C GLY A 72 -0.59 -11.99 -7.60
N THR A 73 -1.89 -12.26 -7.52
CA THR A 73 -2.90 -11.24 -7.23
C THR A 73 -2.65 -10.62 -5.85
N LEU A 74 -2.72 -9.30 -5.75
CA LEU A 74 -2.61 -8.57 -4.48
C LEU A 74 -4.00 -8.18 -4.00
N ILE A 75 -4.45 -8.68 -2.84
CA ILE A 75 -5.65 -8.18 -2.16
C ILE A 75 -5.24 -7.17 -1.08
N PHE A 76 -6.08 -6.16 -0.84
CA PHE A 76 -5.81 -5.11 0.15
C PHE A 76 -7.13 -4.48 0.67
N THR A 77 -7.01 -3.62 1.68
CA THR A 77 -8.14 -2.88 2.27
C THR A 77 -8.10 -1.39 1.93
N ARG A 78 -9.25 -0.73 1.76
CA ARG A 78 -9.38 0.74 1.66
C ARG A 78 -10.39 1.26 2.68
N ASP A 79 -10.04 2.32 3.41
CA ASP A 79 -10.92 3.01 4.37
C ASP A 79 -11.78 4.06 3.67
N ARG A 80 -12.86 3.63 3.02
CA ARG A 80 -13.70 4.53 2.23
C ARG A 80 -14.59 5.36 3.16
N GLY A 81 -14.45 6.69 3.13
CA GLY A 81 -15.27 7.59 3.95
C GLY A 81 -14.72 7.85 5.35
N GLY A 82 -13.57 7.26 5.71
CA GLY A 82 -12.84 7.58 6.94
C GLY A 82 -13.50 7.09 8.23
N ASP A 83 -14.39 6.10 8.14
CA ASP A 83 -15.09 5.47 9.25
C ASP A 83 -14.42 4.17 9.73
N GLU A 84 -13.31 3.79 9.10
CA GLU A 84 -12.60 2.53 9.29
C GLU A 84 -13.41 1.28 8.92
N ASN A 85 -14.48 1.43 8.14
CA ASN A 85 -15.21 0.35 7.49
C ASN A 85 -14.51 -0.01 6.18
N PHE A 86 -13.43 -0.76 6.34
CA PHE A 86 -12.58 -1.14 5.23
C PHE A 86 -13.33 -1.94 4.16
N GLN A 87 -13.00 -1.64 2.91
CA GLN A 87 -13.49 -2.29 1.70
C GLN A 87 -12.37 -3.08 1.04
N PHE A 88 -12.70 -4.17 0.34
CA PHE A 88 -11.71 -4.98 -0.37
C PHE A 88 -11.47 -4.50 -1.79
N GLY A 89 -10.20 -4.36 -2.15
CA GLY A 89 -9.72 -4.22 -3.52
C GLY A 89 -8.72 -5.31 -3.87
N LEU A 90 -8.57 -5.58 -5.15
CA LEU A 90 -7.52 -6.44 -5.68
C LEU A 90 -6.77 -5.74 -6.83
N ILE A 91 -5.50 -6.09 -6.99
CA ILE A 91 -4.67 -5.70 -8.13
C ILE A 91 -4.15 -6.98 -8.77
N ASP A 92 -4.42 -7.16 -10.05
CA ASP A 92 -3.92 -8.31 -10.81
C ASP A 92 -2.45 -8.12 -11.25
N GLU A 93 -1.87 -9.15 -11.86
CA GLU A 93 -0.45 -9.15 -12.28
C GLU A 93 -0.15 -8.14 -13.40
N GLU A 94 -1.19 -7.65 -14.09
CA GLU A 94 -1.11 -6.56 -15.07
C GLU A 94 -1.34 -5.17 -14.45
N ASP A 95 -1.38 -5.09 -13.11
CA ASP A 95 -1.63 -3.89 -12.31
C ASP A 95 -3.02 -3.28 -12.47
N ASN A 96 -4.02 -4.03 -12.96
CA ASN A 96 -5.39 -3.53 -13.01
C ASN A 96 -6.03 -3.62 -11.63
N LEU A 97 -6.64 -2.53 -11.20
CA LEU A 97 -7.37 -2.43 -9.94
C LEU A 97 -8.83 -2.83 -10.12
N HIS A 98 -9.32 -3.72 -9.24
CA HIS A 98 -10.73 -4.11 -9.17
C HIS A 98 -11.23 -4.00 -7.73
N TRP A 99 -12.35 -3.30 -7.52
CA TRP A 99 -13.02 -3.24 -6.22
C TRP A 99 -13.97 -4.43 -6.05
N LEU A 100 -13.87 -5.11 -4.90
CA LEU A 100 -14.71 -6.26 -4.57
C LEU A 100 -15.90 -5.88 -3.69
N THR A 101 -15.73 -4.86 -2.85
CA THR A 101 -16.79 -4.37 -1.94
C THR A 101 -16.83 -2.84 -1.94
N GLU A 102 -18.02 -2.30 -1.72
CA GLU A 102 -18.25 -0.85 -1.70
C GLU A 102 -19.25 -0.38 -0.62
N ASP A 103 -19.75 -1.31 0.20
CA ASP A 103 -20.77 -1.03 1.22
C ASP A 103 -20.15 -0.37 2.46
N LEU A 104 -20.46 0.91 2.66
CA LEU A 104 -19.92 1.74 3.76
C LEU A 104 -20.42 1.30 5.14
N GLU A 105 -21.51 0.52 5.21
CA GLU A 105 -22.05 0.04 6.48
C GLU A 105 -21.37 -1.27 6.95
N VAL A 106 -20.49 -1.85 6.13
CA VAL A 106 -19.86 -3.15 6.40
C VAL A 106 -18.36 -3.00 6.53
N LYS A 107 -17.83 -3.47 7.67
CA LYS A 107 -16.39 -3.55 7.91
C LYS A 107 -15.82 -4.88 7.45
N HIS A 108 -14.86 -4.83 6.55
CA HIS A 108 -14.08 -5.99 6.12
C HIS A 108 -12.68 -5.98 6.77
N ARG A 109 -12.06 -7.15 6.92
CA ARG A 109 -10.69 -7.28 7.46
C ARG A 109 -9.96 -8.42 6.76
N ILE A 110 -8.67 -8.23 6.50
CA ILE A 110 -7.75 -9.27 5.99
C ILE A 110 -6.78 -9.63 7.11
N GLY A 111 -6.45 -10.91 7.27
CA GLY A 111 -5.32 -11.34 8.09
C GLY A 111 -5.46 -11.21 9.61
N TYR A 112 -6.65 -10.95 10.16
CA TYR A 112 -6.89 -11.14 11.59
C TYR A 112 -7.04 -12.64 11.88
N ILE A 113 -6.05 -13.19 12.59
CA ILE A 113 -6.20 -14.42 13.38
C ILE A 113 -6.58 -14.03 14.80
#